data_AF-A0A1B2HRE0-F1
#
_entry.id   AF-A0A1B2HRE0-F1
#
_cell.length_a   1.000
_cell.length_b   1.000
_cell.length_c   1.000
_cell.angle_alpha   90.00
_cell.angle_beta   90.00
_cell.angle_gamma   90.00
#
_symmetry.space_group_name_H-M   'P 1'
#
loop_
_entity.id
_entity.type
_entity.pdbx_description
1 polymer ?
#
loop_
_entity_poly.entity_id
_entity_poly.type
_entity_poly.pdbx_seq_one_letter_code
_entity_poly.pdbx_strand_id
1 'polypeptide(L)'
;MPADGQADLFREPVLTDTAPSLADGRAPRGLTPGGWVRTTGWLQVGHHAVSSPLLAATTSTLWALVAAAALVRTFPVLAGVLVLATPVVCGGSWWLVTARIKPASPARNTGTKHADELAAGDVVRLHGSIGPVGRVVAVTVGERAEVVFHGGSHGSWDRGRTVHLAQLLG
;
A
#
# COMPACT_ATOMS: atom_id res chain seq x y z
N MET A 1 0.21 -19.01 -51.93
CA MET A 1 -0.01 -20.12 -50.96
C MET A 1 1.04 -19.95 -49.88
N PRO A 2 0.65 -19.79 -48.59
CA PRO A 2 1.39 -18.97 -47.64
C PRO A 2 2.54 -19.74 -46.96
N ALA A 3 3.59 -18.99 -46.62
CA ALA A 3 4.71 -19.41 -45.80
C ALA A 3 4.32 -19.28 -44.32
N ASP A 4 4.27 -20.40 -43.61
CA ASP A 4 4.00 -20.44 -42.18
C ASP A 4 5.30 -20.60 -41.39
N GLY A 5 5.44 -19.75 -40.37
CA GLY A 5 6.20 -20.12 -39.18
C GLY A 5 7.53 -19.43 -38.94
N GLN A 6 7.74 -18.19 -39.39
CA GLN A 6 8.83 -17.39 -38.81
C GLN A 6 8.37 -16.82 -37.47
N ALA A 7 8.71 -17.51 -36.38
CA ALA A 7 8.62 -16.96 -35.04
C ALA A 7 9.48 -15.70 -34.98
N ASP A 8 8.83 -14.55 -34.90
CA ASP A 8 9.48 -13.24 -34.81
C ASP A 8 10.13 -13.10 -33.42
N LEU A 9 11.41 -13.47 -33.33
CA LEU A 9 12.24 -13.38 -32.13
C LEU A 9 12.58 -11.93 -31.75
N PHE A 10 12.18 -10.96 -32.58
CA PHE A 10 12.35 -9.53 -32.35
C PHE A 10 11.05 -8.81 -32.02
N ARG A 11 9.98 -9.54 -31.71
CA ARG A 11 8.84 -8.94 -31.02
C ARG A 11 9.35 -8.47 -29.66
N GLU A 12 9.68 -7.18 -29.57
CA GLU A 12 9.83 -6.50 -28.30
C GLU A 12 8.61 -6.92 -27.47
N PRO A 13 8.81 -7.41 -26.23
CA PRO A 13 7.66 -7.64 -25.36
C PRO A 13 6.91 -6.32 -25.38
N VAL A 14 5.62 -6.37 -25.70
CA VAL A 14 4.75 -5.21 -25.59
C VAL A 14 4.81 -4.82 -24.11
N LEU A 15 5.78 -3.98 -23.77
CA LEU A 15 5.89 -3.20 -22.56
C LEU A 15 4.66 -2.34 -22.62
N THR A 16 3.55 -2.92 -22.20
CA THR A 16 2.31 -2.19 -22.03
C THR A 16 2.61 -1.34 -20.81
N ASP A 17 3.20 -0.18 -21.07
CA ASP A 17 3.39 0.97 -20.18
C ASP A 17 2.02 1.57 -19.83
N THR A 18 1.10 0.66 -19.50
CA THR A 18 -0.23 0.97 -19.07
C THR A 18 -0.11 1.25 -17.60
N ALA A 19 -0.48 2.46 -17.21
CA ALA A 19 -0.56 2.83 -15.81
C ALA A 19 -1.32 1.76 -15.00
N PRO A 20 -0.94 1.53 -13.73
CA PRO A 20 -1.71 0.64 -12.87
C PRO A 20 -3.17 1.11 -12.88
N SER A 21 -4.10 0.20 -13.17
CA SER A 21 -5.53 0.47 -13.25
C SER A 21 -6.30 -0.37 -12.24
N LEU A 22 -7.46 0.14 -11.85
CA LEU A 22 -8.46 -0.60 -11.12
C LEU A 22 -9.06 -1.70 -12.02
N ALA A 23 -9.72 -2.69 -11.41
CA ALA A 23 -10.36 -3.78 -12.17
C ALA A 23 -11.43 -3.30 -13.19
N ASP A 24 -11.97 -2.10 -12.97
CA ASP A 24 -12.93 -1.43 -13.85
C ASP A 24 -12.27 -0.45 -14.85
N GLY A 25 -10.93 -0.44 -14.93
CA GLY A 25 -10.16 0.39 -15.86
C GLY A 25 -9.92 1.83 -15.39
N ARG A 26 -10.48 2.26 -14.25
CA ARG A 26 -10.24 3.62 -13.73
C ARG A 26 -8.84 3.76 -13.13
N ALA A 27 -8.33 5.00 -13.11
CA ALA A 27 -7.07 5.30 -12.46
C ALA A 27 -7.20 5.14 -10.92
N PRO A 28 -6.23 4.47 -10.26
CA PRO A 28 -6.25 4.30 -8.81
C PRO A 28 -5.97 5.64 -8.11
N ARG A 29 -6.56 5.81 -6.93
CA ARG A 29 -6.31 6.97 -6.07
C ARG A 29 -4.97 6.81 -5.37
N GLY A 30 -4.24 7.91 -5.23
CA GLY A 30 -2.94 7.90 -4.54
C GLY A 30 -1.80 7.32 -5.36
N LEU A 31 -1.92 7.30 -6.70
CA LEU A 31 -0.82 7.08 -7.62
C LEU A 31 0.21 8.21 -7.45
N THR A 32 1.46 7.85 -7.16
CA THR A 32 2.57 8.79 -7.00
C THR A 32 3.26 9.05 -8.34
N PRO A 33 4.04 10.15 -8.48
CA PRO A 33 4.84 10.40 -9.67
C PRO A 33 5.85 9.27 -9.99
N GLY A 34 6.32 8.55 -8.97
CA GLY A 34 7.17 7.36 -9.14
C GLY A 34 6.41 6.08 -9.51
N GLY A 35 5.11 6.19 -9.80
CA GLY A 35 4.21 5.15 -10.31
C GLY A 35 3.77 4.10 -9.30
N TRP A 36 3.90 4.38 -8.01
CA TRP A 36 3.37 3.52 -6.94
C TRP A 36 1.98 3.98 -6.54
N VAL A 37 1.12 3.02 -6.20
CA VAL A 37 -0.20 3.29 -5.65
C VAL A 37 -0.14 3.17 -4.14
N ARG A 38 -0.38 4.29 -3.46
CA ARG A 38 -0.59 4.27 -2.00
C ARG A 38 -1.86 3.47 -1.70
N THR A 39 -1.78 2.61 -0.69
CA THR A 39 -2.94 1.84 -0.21
C THR A 39 -3.39 2.33 1.15
N THR A 40 -4.71 2.39 1.41
CA THR A 40 -5.28 3.00 2.61
C THR A 40 -5.05 2.17 3.88
N GLY A 41 -5.03 2.87 5.02
CA GLY A 41 -5.63 2.39 6.28
C GLY A 41 -4.73 1.65 7.25
N TRP A 42 -3.58 1.13 6.82
CA TRP A 42 -2.81 0.19 7.64
C TRP A 42 -1.34 0.62 7.83
N LEU A 43 -0.88 0.55 9.07
CA LEU A 43 0.54 0.57 9.47
C LEU A 43 1.00 -0.88 9.62
N GLN A 44 2.21 -1.19 9.17
CA GLN A 44 2.78 -2.53 9.36
C GLN A 44 3.71 -2.51 10.58
N VAL A 45 3.40 -3.35 11.58
CA VAL A 45 4.28 -3.62 12.72
C VAL A 45 4.72 -5.08 12.62
N GLY A 46 5.97 -5.29 12.17
CA GLY A 46 6.47 -6.63 11.85
C GLY A 46 5.67 -7.27 10.72
N HIS A 47 4.98 -8.38 11.00
CA HIS A 47 4.11 -9.09 10.06
C HIS A 47 2.62 -8.76 10.19
N HIS A 48 2.24 -7.87 11.11
CA HIS A 48 0.84 -7.57 11.42
C HIS A 48 0.42 -6.22 10.83
N ALA A 49 -0.77 -6.21 10.22
CA ALA A 49 -1.44 -5.01 9.77
C ALA A 49 -2.22 -4.36 10.91
N VAL A 50 -1.92 -3.10 11.20
CA VAL A 50 -2.58 -2.33 12.27
C VAL A 50 -3.31 -1.14 11.66
N SER A 51 -4.59 -0.98 12.01
CA SER A 51 -5.40 0.15 11.54
C SER A 51 -4.82 1.47 12.06
N SER A 52 -4.40 2.37 11.17
CA SER A 52 -3.79 3.65 11.59
C SER A 52 -4.77 4.59 12.30
N PRO A 53 -6.08 4.66 11.94
CA PRO A 53 -7.07 5.38 12.75
C PRO A 53 -7.26 4.78 14.14
N LEU A 54 -7.22 3.45 14.27
CA LEU A 54 -7.32 2.78 15.56
C LEU A 54 -6.08 3.08 16.42
N LEU A 55 -4.90 3.12 15.82
CA LEU A 55 -3.67 3.49 16.51
C LEU A 55 -3.72 4.94 17.00
N ALA A 56 -4.21 5.87 16.17
CA ALA A 56 -4.44 7.26 16.59
C ALA A 56 -5.47 7.35 17.73
N ALA A 57 -6.58 6.59 17.66
CA ALA A 57 -7.59 6.58 18.71
C ALA A 57 -7.06 5.98 20.03
N THR A 58 -6.33 4.87 19.98
CA THR A 58 -5.78 4.21 21.18
C THR A 58 -4.69 5.04 21.84
N THR A 59 -3.72 5.55 21.07
CA THR A 59 -2.68 6.44 21.60
C THR A 59 -3.26 7.72 22.21
N SER A 60 -4.24 8.34 21.55
CA SER A 60 -4.91 9.52 22.10
C SER A 60 -5.76 9.20 23.33
N THR A 61 -6.37 8.02 23.42
CA THR A 61 -7.06 7.56 24.65
C THR A 61 -6.10 7.45 25.82
N LEU A 62 -4.91 6.87 25.62
CA LEU A 62 -3.90 6.74 26.68
C LEU A 62 -3.48 8.11 27.21
N TRP A 63 -3.23 9.07 26.32
CA TRP A 63 -2.94 10.45 26.72
C TRP A 63 -4.11 11.14 27.41
N ALA A 64 -5.34 10.92 26.92
CA ALA A 64 -6.54 11.48 27.54
C ALA A 64 -6.75 10.95 28.97
N LEU A 65 -6.45 9.67 29.23
CA LEU A 65 -6.51 9.08 30.57
C LEU A 65 -5.50 9.73 31.52
N VAL A 66 -4.26 9.98 31.06
CA VAL A 66 -3.23 10.67 31.86
C VAL A 66 -3.68 12.09 32.22
N ALA A 67 -4.17 12.84 31.23
CA ALA A 67 -4.67 14.19 31.45
C ALA A 67 -5.92 14.20 32.36
N ALA A 68 -6.84 13.25 32.17
CA ALA A 68 -8.04 13.10 33.00
C ALA A 68 -7.68 12.78 34.46
N ALA A 69 -6.68 11.93 34.71
CA ALA A 69 -6.21 11.62 36.07
C ALA A 69 -5.69 12.87 36.81
N ALA A 70 -5.04 13.80 36.10
CA ALA A 70 -4.60 15.07 36.67
C ALA A 70 -5.77 16.04 36.95
N LEU A 71 -6.82 15.99 36.11
CA LEU A 71 -7.95 16.93 36.17
C LEU A 71 -9.11 16.47 37.05
N VAL A 72 -9.25 15.18 37.33
CA VAL A 72 -10.48 14.58 37.90
C VAL A 72 -10.88 15.18 39.24
N ARG A 73 -9.91 15.59 40.07
CA ARG A 73 -10.18 16.19 41.40
C ARG A 73 -10.74 17.60 41.32
N THR A 74 -10.38 18.35 40.27
CA THR A 74 -10.74 19.77 40.14
C THR A 74 -11.88 19.97 39.14
N PHE A 75 -11.90 19.17 38.07
CA PHE A 75 -12.86 19.27 36.96
C PHE A 75 -13.31 17.87 36.49
N PRO A 76 -14.13 17.14 37.27
CA PRO A 76 -14.49 15.74 36.99
C PRO A 76 -15.28 15.57 35.69
N VAL A 77 -16.19 16.51 35.38
CA VAL A 77 -16.98 16.48 34.13
C VAL A 77 -16.07 16.64 32.92
N LEU A 78 -15.14 17.60 32.96
CA LEU A 78 -14.20 17.84 31.88
C LEU A 78 -13.27 16.63 31.67
N ALA A 79 -12.80 16.01 32.75
CA ALA A 79 -12.01 14.79 32.69
C ALA A 79 -12.76 13.64 31.99
N GLY A 80 -14.04 13.44 32.32
CA GLY A 80 -14.89 12.44 31.65
C GLY A 80 -15.10 12.73 30.16
N VAL A 81 -15.40 13.99 29.81
CA VAL A 81 -15.57 14.41 28.40
C VAL A 81 -14.27 14.20 27.61
N LEU A 82 -13.11 14.51 28.20
CA LEU A 82 -11.81 14.33 27.54
C LEU A 82 -11.57 12.86 27.14
N VAL A 83 -11.79 11.92 28.07
CA VAL A 83 -11.58 10.48 27.82
C VAL A 83 -12.49 9.96 26.70
N LEU A 84 -13.73 10.45 26.63
CA LEU A 84 -14.69 10.00 25.63
C LEU A 84 -14.49 10.67 24.26
N ALA A 85 -14.25 11.98 24.25
CA ALA A 85 -14.22 12.77 23.02
C ALA A 85 -12.88 12.64 22.28
N THR A 86 -11.76 12.61 23.00
CA THR A 86 -10.41 12.59 22.39
C THR A 86 -10.19 11.45 21.39
N PRO A 87 -10.50 10.17 21.67
CA PRO A 87 -10.33 9.10 20.68
C PRO A 87 -11.18 9.29 19.42
N VAL A 88 -12.42 9.77 19.59
CA VAL A 88 -13.34 10.03 18.47
C VAL A 88 -12.80 11.16 17.60
N VAL A 89 -12.36 12.25 18.21
CA VAL A 89 -11.81 13.41 17.50
C VAL A 89 -10.50 13.06 16.81
N CYS A 90 -9.55 12.44 17.51
CA CYS A 90 -8.24 12.10 16.94
C CYS A 90 -8.35 11.01 15.87
N GLY A 91 -9.03 9.90 16.17
CA GLY A 91 -9.24 8.81 15.22
C GLY A 91 -10.07 9.26 14.01
N GLY A 92 -11.15 9.99 14.24
CA GLY A 92 -12.03 10.53 13.20
C GLY A 92 -11.33 11.56 12.32
N SER A 93 -10.54 12.47 12.91
CA SER A 93 -9.75 13.46 12.14
C SER A 93 -8.69 12.77 11.30
N TRP A 94 -7.98 11.78 11.85
CA TRP A 94 -6.98 11.02 11.09
C TRP A 94 -7.62 10.24 9.93
N TRP A 95 -8.77 9.61 10.19
CA TRP A 95 -9.56 8.96 9.14
C TRP A 95 -9.97 9.96 8.06
N LEU A 96 -10.48 11.15 8.43
CA LEU A 96 -10.91 12.16 7.49
C LEU A 96 -9.75 12.65 6.60
N VAL A 97 -8.59 12.91 7.21
CA VAL A 97 -7.37 13.31 6.47
C VAL A 97 -6.97 12.23 5.46
N THR A 98 -6.93 10.97 5.90
CA THR A 98 -6.52 9.85 5.03
C THR A 98 -7.56 9.51 3.97
N ALA A 99 -8.85 9.74 4.23
CA ALA A 99 -9.94 9.48 3.30
C ALA A 99 -10.18 10.61 2.29
N ARG A 100 -9.99 11.89 2.69
CA ARG A 100 -10.36 13.05 1.86
C ARG A 100 -9.18 13.83 1.30
N ILE A 101 -8.13 14.03 2.09
CA ILE A 101 -6.99 14.87 1.69
C ILE A 101 -5.96 14.04 0.92
N LYS A 102 -5.74 12.80 1.35
CA LYS A 102 -4.75 11.89 0.77
C LYS A 102 -5.34 10.52 0.45
N PRO A 103 -6.44 10.46 -0.35
CA PRO A 103 -7.12 9.21 -0.65
C PRO A 103 -6.18 8.23 -1.34
N ALA A 104 -6.33 6.96 -1.00
CA ALA A 104 -5.56 5.85 -1.54
C ALA A 104 -6.52 4.75 -2.01
N SER A 105 -6.09 3.94 -2.97
CA SER A 105 -6.90 2.81 -3.44
C SER A 105 -6.76 1.61 -2.49
N PRO A 106 -7.86 0.91 -2.17
CA PRO A 106 -7.77 -0.37 -1.48
C PRO A 106 -7.07 -1.39 -2.37
N ALA A 107 -6.39 -2.35 -1.74
CA ALA A 107 -5.74 -3.45 -2.44
C ALA A 107 -5.90 -4.74 -1.63
N ARG A 108 -6.13 -5.85 -2.33
CA ARG A 108 -6.24 -7.19 -1.75
C ARG A 108 -5.06 -8.03 -2.21
N ASN A 109 -4.48 -8.81 -1.29
CA ASN A 109 -3.43 -9.75 -1.67
C ASN A 109 -4.05 -10.98 -2.33
N THR A 110 -3.52 -11.37 -3.48
CA THR A 110 -3.99 -12.50 -4.28
C THR A 110 -3.09 -13.72 -4.20
N GLY A 111 -1.85 -13.54 -3.71
CA GLY A 111 -0.89 -14.61 -3.54
C GLY A 111 0.49 -14.09 -3.19
N THR A 112 1.49 -14.95 -3.34
CA THR A 112 2.90 -14.65 -3.16
C THR A 112 3.73 -15.28 -4.27
N LYS A 113 4.82 -14.62 -4.65
CA LYS A 113 5.85 -15.14 -5.57
C LYS A 113 7.24 -14.92 -5.00
N HIS A 114 8.23 -15.66 -5.46
CA HIS A 114 9.63 -15.27 -5.26
C HIS A 114 9.99 -14.11 -6.19
N ALA A 115 10.98 -13.31 -5.79
CA ALA A 115 11.35 -12.10 -6.53
C ALA A 115 11.89 -12.42 -7.93
N ASP A 116 12.51 -13.59 -8.11
CA ASP A 116 13.00 -14.07 -9.41
C ASP A 116 11.93 -14.71 -10.31
N GLU A 117 10.73 -14.94 -9.78
CA GLU A 117 9.56 -15.43 -10.53
C GLU A 117 8.63 -14.29 -11.00
N LEU A 118 8.99 -13.05 -10.69
CA LEU A 118 8.23 -11.88 -11.09
C LEU A 118 8.28 -11.69 -12.60
N ALA A 119 7.13 -11.32 -13.16
CA ALA A 119 6.99 -11.02 -14.57
C ALA A 119 6.49 -9.59 -14.77
N ALA A 120 6.77 -9.03 -15.94
CA ALA A 120 6.17 -7.79 -16.38
C ALA A 120 4.63 -7.88 -16.30
N GLY A 121 4.00 -6.83 -15.77
CA GLY A 121 2.56 -6.76 -15.52
C GLY A 121 2.14 -7.19 -14.12
N ASP A 122 2.97 -7.92 -13.37
CA ASP A 122 2.67 -8.29 -11.99
C ASP A 122 2.47 -7.04 -11.12
N VAL A 123 1.47 -7.09 -10.25
CA VAL A 123 1.15 -6.01 -9.32
C VAL A 123 1.53 -6.48 -7.91
N VAL A 124 2.50 -5.83 -7.29
CA VAL A 124 3.15 -6.32 -6.06
C VAL A 124 3.17 -5.30 -4.94
N ARG A 125 3.13 -5.77 -3.70
CA ARG A 125 3.40 -4.95 -2.52
C ARG A 125 4.91 -4.72 -2.39
N LEU A 126 5.32 -3.46 -2.38
CA LEU A 126 6.73 -3.07 -2.22
C LEU A 126 7.26 -3.37 -0.81
N HIS A 127 6.39 -3.29 0.20
CA HIS A 127 6.74 -3.46 1.60
C HIS A 127 5.73 -4.38 2.30
N GLY A 128 6.11 -5.65 2.48
CA GLY A 128 5.29 -6.63 3.21
C GLY A 128 3.90 -6.86 2.60
N SER A 129 2.92 -7.18 3.44
CA SER A 129 1.57 -7.57 2.99
C SER A 129 0.60 -6.41 2.84
N ILE A 130 0.95 -5.22 3.33
CA ILE A 130 0.05 -4.04 3.36
C ILE A 130 0.69 -2.75 2.84
N GLY A 131 1.93 -2.81 2.36
CA GLY A 131 2.63 -1.67 1.80
C GLY A 131 2.05 -1.15 0.48
N PRO A 132 2.63 -0.06 -0.06
CA PRO A 132 2.24 0.48 -1.35
C PRO A 132 2.42 -0.57 -2.45
N VAL A 133 1.64 -0.40 -3.51
CA VAL A 133 1.59 -1.33 -4.63
C VAL A 133 2.32 -0.73 -5.82
N GLY A 134 3.21 -1.51 -6.43
CA GLY A 134 3.88 -1.18 -7.68
C GLY A 134 3.50 -2.17 -8.77
N ARG A 135 3.35 -1.70 -10.01
CA ARG A 135 3.23 -2.59 -11.18
C ARG A 135 4.62 -2.80 -11.77
N VAL A 136 5.00 -4.05 -11.92
CA VAL A 136 6.28 -4.47 -12.52
C VAL A 136 6.23 -4.21 -14.01
N VAL A 137 7.26 -3.55 -14.53
CA VAL A 137 7.44 -3.26 -15.97
C VAL A 137 8.53 -4.16 -16.54
N ALA A 138 9.62 -4.36 -15.80
CA ALA A 138 10.68 -5.26 -16.19
C ALA A 138 11.31 -5.92 -14.95
N VAL A 139 11.85 -7.12 -15.15
CA VAL A 139 12.62 -7.85 -14.12
C VAL A 139 13.89 -8.35 -14.78
N THR A 140 15.04 -8.06 -14.15
CA THR A 140 16.33 -8.62 -14.53
C THR A 140 16.84 -9.46 -13.38
N VAL A 141 17.10 -10.75 -13.64
CA VAL A 141 17.55 -11.69 -12.61
C VAL A 141 19.03 -11.99 -12.81
N GLY A 142 19.86 -11.54 -11.86
CA GLY A 142 21.29 -11.86 -11.77
C GLY A 142 21.60 -12.49 -10.43
N GLU A 143 22.54 -11.92 -9.68
CA GLU A 143 22.74 -12.25 -8.26
C GLU A 143 21.53 -11.86 -7.40
N ARG A 144 20.87 -10.75 -7.77
CA ARG A 144 19.63 -10.25 -7.18
C ARG A 144 18.58 -10.10 -8.27
N ALA A 145 17.32 -10.01 -7.87
CA ALA A 145 16.22 -9.63 -8.75
C ALA A 145 16.11 -8.10 -8.76
N GLU A 146 16.46 -7.49 -9.89
CA GLU A 146 16.29 -6.06 -10.16
C GLU A 146 14.94 -5.85 -10.85
N VAL A 147 14.08 -5.08 -10.21
CA VAL A 147 12.69 -4.87 -10.65
C VAL A 147 12.50 -3.40 -10.98
N VAL A 148 12.06 -3.13 -12.21
CA VAL A 148 11.63 -1.81 -12.66
C VAL A 148 10.13 -1.72 -12.53
N PHE A 149 9.64 -0.71 -11.84
CA PHE A 149 8.22 -0.44 -11.71
C PHE A 149 7.77 0.63 -12.71
N HIS A 150 6.46 0.65 -12.96
CA HIS A 150 5.81 1.76 -13.65
C HIS A 150 6.17 3.07 -12.95
N GLY A 151 6.42 4.14 -13.72
CA GLY A 151 6.91 5.42 -13.21
C GLY A 151 8.44 5.49 -13.03
N GLY A 152 9.19 4.48 -13.47
CA GLY A 152 10.65 4.50 -13.58
C GLY A 152 11.41 4.25 -12.28
N SER A 153 10.71 3.94 -11.19
CA SER A 153 11.33 3.54 -9.94
C SER A 153 11.86 2.11 -10.03
N HIS A 154 12.92 1.82 -9.27
CA HIS A 154 13.58 0.52 -9.26
C HIS A 154 13.66 -0.05 -7.83
N GLY A 155 13.72 -1.36 -7.73
CA GLY A 155 13.95 -2.08 -6.47
C GLY A 155 14.83 -3.30 -6.68
N SER A 156 15.72 -3.56 -5.73
CA SER A 156 16.60 -4.73 -5.73
C SER A 156 16.23 -5.65 -4.58
N TRP A 157 15.99 -6.92 -4.87
CA TRP A 157 15.60 -7.93 -3.89
C TRP A 157 16.43 -9.19 -4.01
N ASP A 158 16.63 -9.89 -2.88
CA ASP A 158 17.17 -11.25 -2.91
C ASP A 158 16.23 -12.13 -3.72
N ARG A 159 16.78 -13.03 -4.54
CA ARG A 159 15.98 -13.88 -5.45
C ARG A 159 14.88 -14.65 -4.72
N GLY A 160 15.24 -15.29 -3.61
CA GLY A 160 14.32 -16.05 -2.77
C GLY A 160 13.35 -15.20 -1.95
N ARG A 161 13.44 -13.86 -1.98
CA ARG A 161 12.54 -13.00 -1.21
C ARG A 161 11.11 -13.18 -1.70
N THR A 162 10.23 -13.57 -0.78
CA THR A 162 8.80 -13.64 -1.04
C THR A 162 8.20 -12.24 -1.12
N VAL A 163 7.48 -11.97 -2.20
CA VAL A 163 6.73 -10.74 -2.43
C VAL A 163 5.25 -11.05 -2.58
N HIS A 164 4.39 -10.17 -2.06
CA HIS A 164 2.95 -10.35 -2.13
C HIS A 164 2.40 -9.77 -3.42
N LEU A 165 1.68 -10.61 -4.16
CA LEU A 165 0.86 -10.18 -5.29
C LEU A 165 -0.38 -9.46 -4.76
N ALA A 166 -0.77 -8.38 -5.41
CA ALA A 166 -1.90 -7.57 -5.03
C ALA A 166 -2.79 -7.23 -6.23
N GLN A 167 -4.07 -7.04 -5.95
CA GLN A 167 -5.05 -6.50 -6.88
C GLN A 167 -5.60 -5.19 -6.30
N LEU A 168 -5.62 -4.13 -7.12
CA LEU A 168 -6.23 -2.86 -6.75
C LEU A 168 -7.76 -2.95 -6.87
N LEU A 169 -8.46 -2.47 -5.85
CA LEU A 169 -9.91 -2.52 -5.72
C LEU A 169 -10.53 -1.12 -5.98
N GLY A 170 -11.65 -1.09 -6.68
CA GLY A 170 -12.33 0.13 -7.16
C GLY A 170 -13.32 0.76 -6.20
#